data_AF-A0AAD3MUC8-F1
#
_entry.id   AF-A0AAD3MUC8-F1
#
_cell.length_a   1.000
_cell.length_b   1.000
_cell.length_c   1.000
_cell.angle_alpha   90.00
_cell.angle_beta   90.00
_cell.angle_gamma   90.00
#
_symmetry.space_group_name_H-M   'P 1'
#
loop_
_entity.id
_entity.type
_entity.pdbx_description
1 polymer ?
#
loop_
_entity_poly.entity_id
_entity_poly.type
_entity_poly.pdbx_seq_one_letter_code
_entity_poly.pdbx_strand_id
1 'polypeptide(L)'
;MDYIEHVLGLCGTIYKAIENMKANKERCERVIQRLIALEELVLTIKQRGPDQISPNVDKALRELCSTFDFACDVILKYFQTKPVKGFLKSKKP
;
A
#
# COMPACT_ATOMS: atom_id res chain seq x y z
N MET A 1 -13.78 0.52 12.24
CA MET A 1 -13.30 -0.86 12.45
C MET A 1 -13.30 -1.67 11.15
N ASP A 2 -14.36 -1.68 10.35
CA ASP A 2 -14.37 -2.40 9.05
C ASP A 2 -13.23 -1.98 8.09
N TYR A 3 -12.93 -0.68 8.05
CA TYR A 3 -11.82 -0.12 7.28
C TYR A 3 -10.41 -0.58 7.76
N ILE A 4 -10.27 -0.98 9.03
CA ILE A 4 -8.99 -1.49 9.56
C ILE A 4 -8.68 -2.85 8.93
N GLU A 5 -9.66 -3.75 8.92
CA GLU A 5 -9.50 -5.07 8.29
C GLU A 5 -9.29 -4.94 6.77
N HIS A 6 -9.98 -3.97 6.14
CA HIS A 6 -9.78 -3.67 4.73
C HIS A 6 -8.32 -3.30 4.41
N VAL A 7 -7.73 -2.37 5.18
CA VAL A 7 -6.33 -1.96 4.99
C VAL A 7 -5.36 -3.11 5.21
N LEU A 8 -5.56 -3.92 6.25
CA LEU A 8 -4.71 -5.10 6.50
C LEU A 8 -4.79 -6.10 5.34
N GLY A 9 -5.99 -6.32 4.78
CA GLY A 9 -6.19 -7.15 3.59
C GLY A 9 -5.49 -6.61 2.34
N LEU A 10 -5.49 -5.29 2.15
CA LEU A 10 -4.79 -4.62 1.06
C LEU A 10 -3.27 -4.72 1.19
N CYS A 11 -2.72 -4.53 2.39
CA CYS A 11 -1.29 -4.76 2.65
C CYS A 11 -0.87 -6.18 2.21
N GLY A 12 -1.63 -7.19 2.64
CA GLY A 12 -1.39 -8.58 2.24
C GLY A 12 -1.46 -8.81 0.73
N THR A 13 -2.39 -8.15 0.04
CA THR A 13 -2.52 -8.20 -1.43
C THR A 13 -1.30 -7.61 -2.13
N ILE A 14 -0.81 -6.45 -1.67
CA ILE A 14 0.35 -5.81 -2.27
C ILE A 14 1.63 -6.60 -2.00
N TYR A 15 1.83 -7.13 -0.78
CA TYR A 15 3.00 -7.96 -0.49
C TYR A 15 3.11 -9.13 -1.47
N LYS A 16 2.01 -9.83 -1.72
CA LYS A 16 1.95 -10.92 -2.72
C LYS A 16 2.23 -10.42 -4.14
N ALA A 17 1.70 -9.26 -4.52
CA ALA A 17 1.94 -8.69 -5.84
C ALA A 17 3.42 -8.32 -6.05
N ILE A 18 4.07 -7.77 -5.03
CA ILE A 18 5.48 -7.39 -5.05
C ILE A 18 6.40 -8.61 -5.02
N GLU A 19 6.10 -9.63 -4.21
CA GLU A 19 6.91 -10.85 -4.13
C GLU A 19 7.05 -11.53 -5.51
N ASN A 20 6.02 -11.46 -6.33
CA ASN A 20 6.01 -11.99 -7.70
C ASN A 20 6.72 -11.09 -8.73
N MET A 21 7.28 -9.93 -8.33
CA MET A 21 7.93 -8.98 -9.24
C MET A 21 9.45 -9.19 -9.37
N LYS A 22 9.89 -9.49 -10.59
CA LYS A 22 11.32 -9.60 -10.93
C LYS A 22 12.02 -8.26 -11.22
N ALA A 23 11.27 -7.16 -11.44
CA ALA A 23 11.79 -5.86 -11.85
C ALA A 23 11.51 -4.77 -10.80
N ASN A 24 12.26 -3.66 -10.83
CA ASN A 24 12.11 -2.51 -9.91
C ASN A 24 12.21 -2.84 -8.42
N LYS A 25 13.07 -3.80 -8.05
CA LYS A 25 13.20 -4.33 -6.67
C LYS A 25 13.37 -3.24 -5.62
N GLU A 26 14.28 -2.29 -5.80
CA GLU A 26 14.50 -1.19 -4.83
C GLU A 26 13.25 -0.31 -4.62
N ARG A 27 12.48 -0.06 -5.68
CA ARG A 27 11.24 0.72 -5.57
C ARG A 27 10.16 -0.07 -4.84
N CYS A 28 10.08 -1.37 -5.13
CA CYS A 28 9.13 -2.26 -4.46
C CYS A 28 9.48 -2.44 -2.99
N GLU A 29 10.76 -2.52 -2.65
CA GLU A 29 11.24 -2.60 -1.27
C GLU A 29 10.89 -1.34 -0.47
N ARG A 30 11.07 -0.15 -1.06
CA ARG A 30 10.61 1.11 -0.43
C ARG A 30 9.10 1.14 -0.22
N VAL A 31 8.32 0.55 -1.13
CA VAL A 31 6.86 0.42 -0.96
C VAL A 31 6.54 -0.54 0.18
N ILE A 32 7.20 -1.71 0.26
CA ILE A 32 7.05 -2.66 1.37
C ILE A 32 7.36 -2.00 2.72
N GLN A 33 8.47 -1.26 2.84
CA GLN A 33 8.84 -0.61 4.11
C GLN A 33 7.78 0.39 4.58
N ARG A 34 7.17 1.14 3.64
CA ARG A 34 6.08 2.07 3.95
C ARG A 34 4.78 1.34 4.30
N LEU A 35 4.51 0.21 3.65
CA LEU A 35 3.36 -0.66 3.94
C LEU A 35 3.44 -1.22 5.36
N ILE A 36 4.62 -1.72 5.75
CA ILE A 36 4.86 -2.28 7.09
C ILE A 36 4.61 -1.23 8.16
N ALA A 37 5.19 -0.03 8.03
CA ALA A 37 4.99 1.04 9.00
C ALA A 37 3.51 1.43 9.17
N LEU A 38 2.74 1.41 8.08
CA LEU A 38 1.31 1.68 8.12
C LEU A 38 0.52 0.53 8.75
N GLU A 39 0.84 -0.70 8.38
CA GLU A 39 0.25 -1.91 8.96
C GLU A 39 0.45 -1.97 10.48
N GLU A 40 1.67 -1.69 10.96
CA GLU A 40 1.99 -1.62 12.38
C GLU A 40 1.17 -0.56 13.12
N LEU A 41 1.01 0.63 12.52
CA LEU A 41 0.19 1.70 13.08
C LEU A 41 -1.28 1.27 13.19
N VAL A 42 -1.83 0.68 12.13
CA VAL A 42 -3.21 0.21 12.07
C VAL A 42 -3.45 -0.92 13.07
N LEU A 43 -2.51 -1.86 13.21
CA LEU A 43 -2.55 -2.92 14.22
C LEU A 43 -2.50 -2.37 15.65
N THR A 44 -1.63 -1.39 15.89
CA THR A 44 -1.53 -0.73 17.20
C THR A 44 -2.85 -0.04 17.59
N ILE A 45 -3.50 0.62 16.62
CA ILE A 45 -4.81 1.25 16.86
C ILE A 45 -5.89 0.19 17.09
N LYS A 46 -5.89 -0.90 16.31
CA LYS A 46 -6.81 -2.04 16.49
C LYS A 46 -6.69 -2.63 17.90
N GLN A 47 -5.47 -2.80 18.40
CA GLN A 47 -5.19 -3.35 19.73
C GLN A 47 -5.67 -2.46 20.88
N ARG A 48 -5.69 -1.13 20.71
CA ARG A 48 -6.22 -0.21 21.74
C ARG A 48 -7.73 -0.37 21.96
N GLY A 49 -8.45 -0.94 21.01
CA GLY A 49 -9.90 -1.11 21.07
C GLY A 49 -10.69 0.15 20.68
N PRO A 50 -11.94 -0.01 20.24
CA PRO A 50 -12.72 1.08 19.65
C PRO A 50 -13.02 2.22 20.62
N ASP A 51 -13.14 1.92 21.91
CA ASP A 51 -13.51 2.89 22.95
C ASP A 51 -12.35 3.85 23.31
N GLN A 52 -11.14 3.55 22.86
CA GLN A 52 -9.92 4.31 23.13
C GLN A 52 -9.49 5.18 21.93
N ILE A 53 -10.28 5.17 20.84
CA ILE A 53 -9.99 5.93 19.63
C ILE A 53 -10.76 7.24 19.68
N SER A 54 -10.03 8.36 19.78
CA SER A 54 -10.67 9.67 19.71
C SER A 54 -11.24 9.94 18.32
N PRO A 55 -12.28 10.78 18.19
CA PRO A 55 -12.87 11.12 16.89
C PRO A 55 -11.84 11.66 15.88
N ASN A 56 -10.85 12.41 16.35
CA ASN A 56 -9.77 12.94 15.52
C ASN A 56 -8.87 11.82 14.98
N VAL A 57 -8.58 10.81 15.80
CA VAL A 57 -7.79 9.64 15.37
C VAL A 57 -8.61 8.79 14.39
N ASP A 58 -9.90 8.55 14.64
CA ASP A 58 -10.76 7.82 13.69
C ASP A 58 -10.84 8.52 12.34
N LYS A 59 -11.03 9.85 12.33
CA LYS A 59 -11.05 10.65 11.10
C LYS A 59 -9.73 10.55 10.34
N ALA A 60 -8.60 10.78 11.01
CA ALA A 60 -7.28 10.71 10.40
C ALA A 60 -7.01 9.30 9.84
N LEU A 61 -7.44 8.26 10.56
CA LEU A 61 -7.29 6.88 10.13
C LEU A 61 -8.12 6.60 8.87
N ARG A 62 -9.35 7.09 8.79
CA ARG A 62 -10.18 6.96 7.57
C ARG A 62 -9.56 7.64 6.35
N GLU A 63 -9.07 8.87 6.51
CA GLU A 63 -8.41 9.60 5.41
C GLU A 63 -7.13 8.87 4.96
N LEU A 64 -6.38 8.32 5.91
CA LEU A 64 -5.20 7.51 5.64
C LEU A 64 -5.57 6.21 4.91
N CYS A 65 -6.67 5.55 5.30
CA CYS A 65 -7.20 4.38 4.59
C CYS A 65 -7.56 4.71 3.14
N SER A 66 -8.30 5.81 2.90
CA SER A 66 -8.65 6.20 1.52
C SER A 66 -7.43 6.55 0.66
N THR A 67 -6.43 7.21 1.26
CA THR A 67 -5.15 7.48 0.58
C THR A 67 -4.43 6.17 0.22
N PHE A 68 -4.51 5.21 1.14
CA PHE A 68 -3.92 3.90 0.97
C PHE A 68 -4.61 3.09 -0.13
N ASP A 69 -5.95 3.05 -0.14
CA ASP A 69 -6.73 2.42 -1.21
C ASP A 69 -6.31 2.95 -2.58
N PHE A 70 -6.24 4.28 -2.72
CA PHE A 70 -5.80 4.91 -3.96
C PHE A 70 -4.37 4.49 -4.35
N ALA A 71 -3.44 4.47 -3.39
CA ALA A 71 -2.07 4.03 -3.64
C ALA A 71 -2.01 2.56 -4.06
N CYS A 72 -2.78 1.69 -3.41
CA CYS A 72 -2.92 0.27 -3.76
C CYS A 72 -3.39 0.12 -5.20
N ASP A 73 -4.39 0.89 -5.58
CA ASP A 73 -4.97 0.87 -6.92
C ASP A 73 -3.94 1.25 -7.99
N VAL A 74 -3.14 2.29 -7.74
CA VAL A 74 -2.05 2.72 -8.63
C VAL A 74 -0.96 1.66 -8.72
N ILE A 75 -0.58 1.07 -7.59
CA ILE A 75 0.46 0.05 -7.49
C ILE A 75 0.04 -1.24 -8.23
N LEU A 76 -1.20 -1.69 -8.01
CA LEU A 76 -1.75 -2.88 -8.68
C LEU A 76 -1.89 -2.66 -10.18
N LYS A 77 -2.34 -1.48 -10.63
CA LYS A 77 -2.36 -1.12 -12.06
C LYS A 77 -0.95 -1.19 -12.66
N TYR A 78 0.04 -0.65 -11.96
CA TYR A 78 1.44 -0.73 -12.37
C TYR A 78 1.94 -2.18 -12.47
N PHE A 79 1.53 -3.06 -11.54
CA PHE A 79 1.95 -4.47 -11.53
C PHE A 79 1.23 -5.36 -12.54
N GLN A 80 -0.06 -5.10 -12.80
CA GLN A 80 -0.84 -5.81 -13.82
C GLN A 80 -0.34 -5.51 -15.23
N THR A 81 0.29 -4.36 -15.45
CA THR A 81 0.96 -4.06 -16.72
C THR A 81 2.36 -4.70 -16.78
N LYS A 82 2.52 -5.86 -17.45
CA LYS A 82 3.83 -6.32 -17.96
C LYS A 82 3.72 -6.80 -19.43
N PRO A 83 4.71 -6.54 -20.31
CA PRO A 83 5.84 -5.62 -20.23
C PRO A 83 5.61 -4.36 -21.08
N VAL A 84 6.06 -3.19 -20.62
CA VAL A 84 6.24 -2.04 -21.52
C VAL A 84 7.43 -2.35 -22.44
N LYS A 85 7.16 -3.02 -23.56
CA LYS A 85 8.10 -3.23 -24.68
C LYS A 85 8.44 -1.92 -25.44
N GLY A 86 8.08 -0.75 -24.92
CA GLY A 86 8.07 0.49 -25.71
C GLY A 86 8.79 1.70 -25.12
N PHE A 87 9.19 1.72 -23.84
CA PHE A 87 9.57 3.02 -23.23
C PHE A 87 11.04 3.42 -23.39
N LEU A 88 11.87 2.64 -24.08
CA LEU A 88 13.25 3.01 -24.37
C LEU A 88 13.60 2.69 -25.82
N LYS A 89 13.02 3.44 -26.76
CA LYS A 89 13.71 3.70 -28.03
C LYS A 89 14.08 5.18 -28.12
N SER A 90 15.39 5.36 -28.31
CA SER A 90 16.09 6.50 -28.90
C SER A 90 16.03 7.85 -28.19
N LYS A 91 17.13 8.19 -27.52
CA LYS A 91 18.00 9.26 -28.00
C LYS A 91 19.46 8.79 -27.91
N LYS A 92 20.07 8.45 -29.05
CA LYS A 92 21.52 8.48 -29.20
C LYS A 92 21.87 9.88 -29.74
N PRO A 93 22.94 10.53 -29.24
CA PRO A 93 23.47 11.74 -29.87
C PRO A 93 23.98 11.43 -31.28
#